data_AF-A0A0F8XG05-F1
#
_entry.id   AF-A0A0F8XG05-F1
#
_cell.length_a   1.000
_cell.length_b   1.000
_cell.length_c   1.000
_cell.angle_alpha   90.00
_cell.angle_beta   90.00
_cell.angle_gamma   90.00
#
_symmetry.space_group_name_H-M   'P 1'
#
loop_
_entity.id
_entity.type
_entity.pdbx_description
1 polymer ?
#
loop_
_entity_poly.entity_id
_entity_poly.type
_entity_poly.pdbx_seq_one_letter_code
_entity_poly.pdbx_strand_id
1 'polypeptide(L)'
;MSVAALILVPYGAISQGSALLSWEVIPLGLLVAIMSSALPYTLEMVALRNMPAQGFSIMMSLEPAIAALAGFIILAELLSIWQWLAILLVIIASVGSSMSTSKDSN
;
A
#
# COMPACT_ATOMS: atom_id res chain seq x y z
N MET A 1 5.00 -1.70 13.04
CA MET A 1 4.58 -3.09 13.30
C MET A 1 4.46 -3.42 14.79
N SER A 2 5.47 -3.15 15.65
CA SER A 2 5.43 -3.55 17.07
C SER A 2 4.30 -2.93 17.90
N VAL A 3 4.01 -1.63 17.73
CA VAL A 3 2.91 -0.95 18.43
C VAL A 3 1.55 -1.54 18.02
N ALA A 4 1.35 -1.77 16.71
CA ALA A 4 0.15 -2.39 16.18
C ALA A 4 -0.02 -3.82 16.74
N ALA A 5 1.04 -4.63 16.75
CA ALA A 5 1.02 -5.99 17.29
C ALA A 5 0.63 -6.02 18.77
N LEU A 6 1.19 -5.12 19.59
CA LEU A 6 0.86 -5.03 21.02
C LEU A 6 -0.63 -4.74 21.29
N ILE A 7 -1.32 -4.07 20.37
CA ILE A 7 -2.74 -3.73 20.51
C ILE A 7 -3.64 -4.80 19.86
N LEU A 8 -3.31 -5.21 18.63
CA LEU A 8 -4.12 -6.12 17.83
C LEU A 8 -4.01 -7.58 18.26
N VAL A 9 -2.85 -8.05 18.74
CA VAL A 9 -2.67 -9.44 19.19
C VAL A 9 -3.55 -9.77 20.40
N PRO A 10 -3.56 -8.99 21.51
CA PRO A 10 -4.46 -9.28 22.63
C PRO A 10 -5.93 -9.11 22.25
N TYR A 11 -6.27 -8.11 21.42
CA TYR A 11 -7.64 -7.94 20.94
C TYR A 11 -8.12 -9.11 20.06
N GLY A 12 -7.27 -9.59 19.16
CA GLY A 12 -7.53 -10.77 18.33
C GLY A 12 -7.69 -12.02 19.18
N ALA A 13 -6.79 -12.24 20.15
CA ALA A 13 -6.86 -13.36 21.07
C ALA A 13 -8.16 -13.39 21.89
N ILE A 14 -8.69 -12.22 22.28
CA ILE A 14 -9.98 -12.12 23.01
C ILE A 14 -11.17 -12.34 22.07
N SER A 15 -11.15 -11.77 20.87
CA SER A 15 -12.31 -11.78 19.95
C SER A 15 -12.51 -13.11 19.21
N GLN A 16 -11.43 -13.82 18.88
CA GLN A 16 -11.49 -15.09 18.13
C GLN A 16 -10.88 -16.30 18.88
N GLY A 17 -10.25 -16.09 20.03
CA GLY A 17 -9.75 -17.19 20.87
C GLY A 17 -8.71 -18.07 20.16
N SER A 18 -8.82 -19.39 20.36
CA SER A 18 -7.91 -20.40 19.79
C SER A 18 -8.04 -20.58 18.27
N ALA A 19 -9.10 -20.06 17.64
CA ALA A 19 -9.30 -20.17 16.19
C ALA A 19 -8.20 -19.43 15.39
N LEU A 20 -7.68 -18.32 15.93
CA LEU A 20 -6.53 -17.60 15.35
C LEU A 20 -5.21 -18.36 15.43
N LEU A 21 -5.06 -19.24 16.41
CA LEU A 21 -3.88 -20.08 16.60
C LEU A 21 -4.04 -21.46 15.95
N SER A 22 -5.08 -21.65 15.13
CA SER A 22 -5.23 -22.87 14.35
C SER A 22 -4.08 -23.03 13.36
N TRP A 23 -3.68 -24.28 13.16
CA TRP A 23 -2.56 -24.62 12.27
C TRP A 23 -2.81 -24.24 10.80
N GLU A 24 -4.06 -24.00 10.43
CA GLU A 24 -4.46 -23.56 9.09
C GLU A 24 -4.28 -22.06 8.87
N VAL A 25 -4.50 -21.24 9.92
CA VAL A 25 -4.52 -19.77 9.80
C VAL A 25 -3.14 -19.17 9.99
N ILE A 26 -2.28 -19.76 10.84
CA ILE A 26 -0.91 -19.26 11.07
C ILE A 26 -0.09 -19.16 9.78
N PRO A 27 -0.02 -20.20 8.91
CA PRO A 27 0.75 -20.12 7.67
C PRO A 27 0.21 -19.05 6.71
N LEU A 28 -1.12 -18.91 6.61
CA LEU A 28 -1.76 -17.89 5.77
C LEU A 28 -1.47 -16.48 6.29
N GLY A 29 -1.58 -16.26 7.60
CA GLY A 29 -1.24 -14.99 8.23
C GLY A 29 0.22 -14.60 8.02
N LEU A 30 1.14 -15.56 8.13
CA LEU A 30 2.56 -15.37 7.82
C LEU A 30 2.77 -14.99 6.35
N LEU A 31 2.12 -15.70 5.43
CA LEU A 31 2.22 -15.43 4.00
C LEU A 31 1.72 -14.03 3.65
N VAL A 32 0.55 -13.63 4.18
CA VAL A 32 0.02 -12.28 4.01
C VAL A 32 0.96 -11.23 4.61
N ALA A 33 1.52 -11.47 5.80
CA ALA A 33 2.47 -10.54 6.43
C ALA A 33 3.73 -10.33 5.58
N ILE A 34 4.26 -11.42 4.99
CA ILE A 34 5.43 -11.35 4.11
C ILE A 34 5.09 -10.61 2.82
N MET A 35 4.00 -10.97 2.15
CA MET A 35 3.58 -10.37 0.88
C MET A 35 3.19 -8.90 1.01
N SER A 36 2.56 -8.51 2.11
CA SER A 36 2.03 -7.16 2.30
C SER A 36 3.03 -6.17 2.86
N SER A 37 4.04 -6.62 3.62
CA SER A 37 4.97 -5.69 4.29
C SER A 37 6.44 -6.02 4.02
N ALA A 38 6.88 -7.26 4.24
CA ALA A 38 8.30 -7.59 4.13
C ALA A 38 8.81 -7.47 2.68
N LEU A 39 8.07 -8.03 1.73
CA LEU A 39 8.40 -7.99 0.31
C LEU A 39 8.32 -6.57 -0.26
N PRO A 40 7.21 -5.83 -0.14
CA PRO A 40 7.11 -4.47 -0.68
C PRO A 40 8.14 -3.54 -0.04
N TYR A 41 8.37 -3.60 1.27
CA TYR A 41 9.40 -2.79 1.93
C TYR A 41 10.81 -3.08 1.40
N THR A 42 11.10 -4.35 1.10
CA THR A 42 12.38 -4.72 0.50
C THR A 42 12.53 -4.14 -0.90
N LEU A 43 11.48 -4.25 -1.74
CA LEU A 43 11.47 -3.65 -3.07
C LEU A 43 11.62 -2.13 -3.01
N GLU A 44 10.96 -1.50 -2.05
CA GLU A 44 11.00 -0.07 -1.79
C GLU A 44 12.43 0.40 -1.44
N MET A 45 13.10 -0.32 -0.54
CA MET A 45 14.49 -0.07 -0.16
C MET A 45 15.47 -0.31 -1.32
N VAL A 46 15.20 -1.28 -2.19
CA VAL A 46 15.99 -1.52 -3.41
C VAL A 46 15.78 -0.39 -4.43
N ALA A 47 14.54 0.07 -4.62
CA ALA A 47 14.22 1.19 -5.51
C ALA A 47 14.91 2.48 -5.04
N LEU A 48 14.88 2.76 -3.74
CA LEU A 48 15.58 3.89 -3.13
C LEU A 48 17.10 3.86 -3.32
N ARG A 49 17.71 2.66 -3.36
CA ARG A 49 19.16 2.53 -3.61
C ARG A 49 19.54 2.77 -5.08
N ASN A 50 18.61 2.58 -6.01
CA ASN A 50 18.88 2.59 -7.45
C ASN A 50 18.29 3.79 -8.20
N MET A 51 17.43 4.60 -7.57
CA MET A 51 16.81 5.81 -8.17
C MET A 51 17.08 7.08 -7.35
N PRO A 52 17.20 8.26 -8.00
CA PRO A 52 17.18 9.54 -7.29
C PRO A 52 15.84 9.74 -6.58
N ALA A 53 15.88 10.29 -5.37
CA ALA A 53 14.73 10.41 -4.44
C ALA A 53 13.45 11.02 -5.08
N GLN A 54 13.60 11.85 -6.10
CA GLN A 54 12.49 12.44 -6.86
C GLN A 54 11.69 11.41 -7.68
N GLY A 55 12.35 10.49 -8.37
CA GLY A 55 11.66 9.45 -9.16
C GLY A 55 10.87 8.50 -8.26
N PHE A 56 11.40 8.21 -7.08
CA PHE A 56 10.75 7.38 -6.08
C PHE A 56 9.49 8.04 -5.47
N SER A 57 9.55 9.34 -5.16
CA SER A 57 8.37 10.09 -4.68
C SER A 57 7.22 10.14 -5.69
N ILE A 58 7.53 10.23 -6.99
CA ILE A 58 6.50 10.17 -8.04
C ILE A 58 5.87 8.77 -8.07
N MET A 59 6.68 7.71 -7.99
CA MET A 59 6.21 6.33 -7.98
C MET A 59 5.37 6.01 -6.73
N MET A 60 5.75 6.52 -5.55
CA MET A 60 4.94 6.44 -4.33
C MET A 60 3.62 7.22 -4.44
N SER A 61 3.61 8.40 -5.11
CA SER A 61 2.36 9.15 -5.31
C SER A 61 1.32 8.40 -6.14
N LEU A 62 1.75 7.40 -6.91
CA LEU A 62 0.91 6.52 -7.71
C LEU A 62 0.33 5.34 -6.91
N GLU A 63 0.83 5.03 -5.70
CA GLU A 63 0.29 3.95 -4.87
C GLU A 63 -1.22 4.04 -4.65
N PRO A 64 -1.82 5.20 -4.31
CA PRO A 64 -3.26 5.29 -4.06
C PRO A 64 -4.09 4.94 -5.29
N ALA A 65 -3.62 5.33 -6.48
CA ALA A 65 -4.28 5.03 -7.74
C ALA A 65 -4.20 3.51 -8.06
N ILE A 66 -3.02 2.91 -7.88
CA ILE A 66 -2.82 1.48 -8.08
C ILE A 66 -3.62 0.67 -7.06
N ALA A 67 -3.63 1.07 -5.78
CA ALA A 67 -4.40 0.43 -4.73
C ALA A 67 -5.91 0.46 -5.02
N ALA A 68 -6.44 1.58 -5.49
CA ALA A 68 -7.85 1.70 -5.86
C ALA A 68 -8.20 0.83 -7.08
N LEU A 69 -7.34 0.78 -8.09
CA LEU A 69 -7.51 -0.11 -9.24
C LEU A 69 -7.44 -1.59 -8.84
N ALA A 70 -6.50 -1.95 -7.96
CA ALA A 70 -6.40 -3.30 -7.43
C ALA A 70 -7.66 -3.69 -6.64
N GLY A 71 -8.21 -2.78 -5.82
CA GLY A 71 -9.51 -2.99 -5.15
C GLY A 71 -10.65 -3.21 -6.15
N PHE A 72 -10.74 -2.39 -7.19
CA PHE A 72 -11.73 -2.55 -8.25
C PHE A 72 -11.62 -3.90 -8.97
N ILE A 73 -10.40 -4.30 -9.37
CA ILE A 73 -10.18 -5.49 -10.20
C ILE A 73 -10.22 -6.78 -9.38
N ILE A 74 -9.58 -6.80 -8.20
CA ILE A 74 -9.39 -8.00 -7.39
C ILE A 74 -10.61 -8.26 -6.49
N LEU A 75 -11.22 -7.21 -5.93
CA LEU A 75 -12.38 -7.34 -5.03
C LEU A 75 -13.73 -7.06 -5.74
N ALA A 76 -13.71 -6.62 -7.00
CA ALA A 76 -14.91 -6.25 -7.77
C ALA A 76 -15.78 -5.18 -7.08
N GLU A 77 -15.15 -4.29 -6.30
CA GLU A 77 -15.88 -3.23 -5.59
C GLU A 77 -16.47 -2.21 -6.58
N LEU A 78 -17.74 -1.85 -6.43
CA LEU A 78 -18.34 -0.77 -7.22
C LEU A 78 -17.86 0.58 -6.65
N LEU A 79 -16.86 1.17 -7.30
CA LEU A 79 -16.36 2.47 -6.88
C LEU A 79 -17.44 3.55 -7.05
N SER A 80 -17.73 4.26 -5.96
CA SER A 80 -18.60 5.43 -5.92
C SER A 80 -18.04 6.57 -6.76
N ILE A 81 -18.91 7.48 -7.23
CA ILE A 81 -18.53 8.69 -7.98
C ILE A 81 -17.42 9.48 -7.28
N TRP A 82 -17.44 9.52 -5.94
CA TRP A 82 -16.46 10.26 -5.14
C TRP A 82 -15.08 9.59 -5.13
N GLN A 83 -15.02 8.27 -5.21
CA GLN A 83 -13.75 7.52 -5.28
C GLN A 83 -13.11 7.71 -6.66
N TRP A 84 -13.90 7.71 -7.72
CA TRP A 84 -13.42 8.07 -9.06
C TRP A 84 -12.85 9.48 -9.11
N LEU A 85 -13.51 10.45 -8.46
CA LEU A 85 -13.04 11.83 -8.38
C LEU A 85 -11.73 11.94 -7.59
N ALA A 86 -11.59 11.18 -6.50
CA ALA A 86 -10.35 11.09 -5.75
C ALA A 86 -9.19 10.52 -6.58
N ILE A 87 -9.41 9.43 -7.33
CA ILE A 87 -8.41 8.86 -8.24
C ILE A 87 -7.99 9.90 -9.29
N LEU A 88 -8.96 10.59 -9.88
CA LEU A 88 -8.70 11.60 -10.91
C LEU A 88 -7.89 12.79 -10.36
N LEU A 89 -8.17 13.24 -9.13
CA LEU A 89 -7.36 14.25 -8.43
C LEU A 89 -5.92 13.80 -8.19
N VAL A 90 -5.72 12.55 -7.75
CA VAL A 90 -4.38 11.98 -7.54
C VAL A 90 -3.61 11.93 -8.85
N ILE A 91 -4.23 11.45 -9.93
CA ILE A 91 -3.62 11.42 -11.27
C ILE A 91 -3.20 12.82 -11.71
N ILE A 92 -4.09 13.82 -11.57
CA ILE A 92 -3.77 15.22 -11.91
C ILE A 92 -2.59 15.74 -11.08
N ALA A 93 -2.56 15.45 -9.78
CA ALA A 93 -1.46 15.88 -8.91
C ALA A 93 -0.12 15.22 -9.29
N SER A 94 -0.13 13.91 -9.61
CA SER A 94 1.06 13.18 -10.07
C SER A 94 1.57 13.68 -11.43
N VAL A 95 0.69 14.00 -12.38
CA VAL A 95 1.09 14.61 -13.66
C VAL A 95 1.63 16.03 -13.42
N GLY A 96 0.96 16.82 -12.58
CA GLY A 96 1.38 18.17 -12.23
C GLY A 96 2.77 18.23 -11.57
N SER A 97 3.07 17.30 -10.66
CA SER A 97 4.40 17.21 -10.03
C SER A 97 5.48 16.77 -11.02
N SER A 98 5.17 15.83 -11.92
CA SER A 98 6.07 15.40 -13.00
C SER A 98 6.36 16.51 -14.03
N MET A 99 5.42 17.43 -14.27
CA MET A 99 5.63 18.56 -15.18
C MET A 99 6.35 19.73 -14.50
N SER A 100 6.06 20.00 -13.22
CA SER A 100 6.72 21.05 -12.44
C SER A 100 8.23 20.82 -12.31
N THR A 101 8.66 19.57 -12.12
CA THR A 101 10.08 19.25 -11.95
C THR A 101 10.91 19.44 -13.23
N SER A 102 10.29 19.53 -14.41
CA SER A 102 11.00 19.80 -15.66
C SER A 102 11.32 21.28 -15.88
N LYS A 103 10.82 22.19 -15.00
CA LYS A 103 10.99 23.64 -15.14
C LYS A 103 12.15 24.22 -14.31
N ASP A 104 12.74 23.45 -13.39
CA ASP A 104 13.85 23.89 -12.54
C ASP A 104 15.25 23.55 -13.09
N SER A 105 15.37 23.15 -14.37
CA SER A 105 16.68 22.87 -15.01
C SER A 105 17.10 23.91 -16.06
N ASN A 106 16.87 25.20 -15.81
CA ASN A 106 17.42 26.26 -16.67
C ASN A 106 17.99 27.41 -15.85
#